data_AF-A0A2E9QRR6-F1
#
_entry.id   AF-A0A2E9QRR6-F1
#
_cell.length_a   1.000
_cell.length_b   1.000
_cell.length_c   1.000
_cell.angle_alpha   90.00
_cell.angle_beta   90.00
_cell.angle_gamma   90.00
#
_symmetry.space_group_name_H-M   'P 1'
#
loop_
_entity.id
_entity.type
_entity.pdbx_description
1 polymer ?
#
loop_
_entity_poly.entity_id
_entity_poly.type
_entity_poly.pdbx_seq_one_letter_code
_entity_poly.pdbx_strand_id
1 'polypeptide(L)'
;MIIKIKTHRPTLPFVSVATISVHFQIFKPPECQTRTGPQDLVKKEAMWRSFVLRMSSKQTNLPPTRHSMTTKNPITLIGIDCATQPQKTGLALGQYKEGELTVSQAYTGKKGMELAKHVSKWIPDNAPVLIALDAPLGWPVPLTTVLQHHQAGLALGERHSKGDELFQRTTDRVIWQYTKKRPLDVGADRIARTAHSALAFLDGLREVTQLTIPLAWIPGTLSETSAIEVYPAATLISRGHSASGYKAKDATQRRQELIQALSTEILIPEELHAALVEVDHPLDAVICLLAAADFLDGEVIAPTEEQLERALYEGWIWARRNPTIHTKS
;
A
#
# COMPACT_ATOMS: atom_id res chain seq x y z
N MET A 1 53.97 13.30 47.86
CA MET A 1 55.18 13.07 47.04
C MET A 1 54.70 12.75 45.63
N ILE A 2 54.97 13.66 44.70
CA ILE A 2 54.32 13.78 43.39
C ILE A 2 55.08 12.91 42.38
N ILE A 3 54.39 11.94 41.77
CA ILE A 3 54.91 11.15 40.66
C ILE A 3 54.49 11.85 39.35
N LYS A 4 55.45 12.50 38.68
CA LYS A 4 55.32 13.04 37.32
C LYS A 4 55.57 11.91 36.33
N ILE A 5 54.55 11.54 35.55
CA ILE A 5 54.73 10.73 34.34
C ILE A 5 54.39 11.61 33.13
N LYS A 6 55.43 11.89 32.33
CA LYS A 6 55.34 12.46 30.98
C LYS A 6 54.68 11.43 30.07
N THR A 7 53.64 11.81 29.34
CA THR A 7 53.20 11.05 28.16
C THR A 7 53.35 11.90 26.91
N HIS A 8 54.07 11.33 25.95
CA HIS A 8 54.37 11.87 24.64
C HIS A 8 53.11 12.02 23.78
N ARG A 9 53.05 13.12 23.03
CA ARG A 9 52.21 13.24 21.82
C ARG A 9 52.87 12.47 20.68
N PRO A 10 52.09 11.70 19.89
CA PRO A 10 52.38 11.48 18.48
C PRO A 10 51.48 12.37 17.63
N THR A 11 52.10 13.19 16.79
CA THR A 11 51.50 13.86 15.63
C THR A 11 51.42 12.88 14.47
N LEU A 12 50.26 12.75 13.80
CA LEU A 12 50.06 12.36 12.39
C LEU A 12 48.53 12.38 12.04
N PRO A 13 48.12 12.44 10.77
CA PRO A 13 47.59 13.63 10.12
C PRO A 13 46.05 13.74 10.08
N PHE A 14 45.60 14.96 9.82
CA PHE A 14 44.23 15.37 9.51
C PHE A 14 43.65 14.56 8.34
N VAL A 15 42.54 13.85 8.59
CA VAL A 15 41.53 13.52 7.57
C VAL A 15 40.20 14.02 8.13
N SER A 16 39.65 15.05 7.49
CA SER A 16 38.35 15.61 7.82
C SER A 16 37.27 14.61 7.41
N VAL A 17 36.70 13.90 8.39
CA VAL A 17 35.41 13.21 8.22
C VAL A 17 34.37 14.13 8.83
N ALA A 18 33.56 14.75 7.97
CA ALA A 18 32.42 15.55 8.41
C ALA A 18 31.37 14.62 9.04
N THR A 19 31.41 14.49 10.37
CA THR A 19 30.34 13.85 11.14
C THR A 19 29.13 14.77 11.15
N ILE A 20 28.12 14.46 10.33
CA ILE A 20 26.80 15.09 10.45
C ILE A 20 26.12 14.46 11.68
N SER A 21 26.29 15.09 12.84
CA SER A 21 25.49 14.77 14.02
C SER A 21 24.09 15.38 13.85
N VAL A 22 23.13 14.58 13.36
CA VAL A 22 21.71 14.95 13.43
C VAL A 22 21.23 14.67 14.85
N HIS A 23 21.01 15.72 15.64
CA HIS A 23 20.31 15.61 16.92
C HIS A 23 18.88 15.14 16.65
N PHE A 24 18.56 13.89 17.03
CA PHE A 24 17.19 13.41 17.10
C PHE A 24 16.53 13.99 18.35
N GLN A 25 15.70 15.01 18.16
CA GLN A 25 14.74 15.43 19.18
C GLN A 25 13.54 14.48 19.10
N ILE A 26 13.53 13.47 19.98
CA ILE A 26 12.39 12.57 20.17
C ILE A 26 11.24 13.42 20.74
N PHE A 27 10.26 13.76 19.91
CA PHE A 27 9.00 14.35 20.38
C PHE A 27 8.17 13.26 21.04
N LYS A 28 8.01 13.34 22.37
CA LYS A 28 6.97 12.59 23.08
C LYS A 28 5.60 13.14 22.68
N PRO A 29 4.57 12.30 22.43
CA PRO A 29 3.22 12.80 22.25
C PRO A 29 2.68 13.39 23.57
N PRO A 30 1.88 14.46 23.52
CA PRO A 30 1.30 15.04 24.72
C PRO A 30 0.23 14.12 25.30
N GLU A 31 0.17 14.09 26.62
CA GLU A 31 -0.90 13.44 27.38
C GLU A 31 -2.28 13.96 26.96
N CYS A 32 -3.23 13.03 26.97
CA CYS A 32 -4.62 13.18 26.58
C CYS A 32 -5.31 14.34 27.32
N GLN A 33 -5.49 15.49 26.66
CA GLN A 33 -6.59 16.44 26.96
C GLN A 33 -7.11 17.12 25.67
N THR A 34 -8.28 16.66 25.24
CA THR A 34 -9.36 17.25 24.43
C THR A 34 -9.12 18.49 23.53
N ARG A 35 -9.65 18.36 22.29
CA ARG A 35 -10.00 19.38 21.26
C ARG A 35 -8.84 19.95 20.42
N THR A 36 -8.44 19.24 19.38
CA THR A 36 -7.73 19.83 18.22
C THR A 36 -8.74 20.31 17.19
N GLY A 37 -8.73 21.60 16.86
CA GLY A 37 -9.59 22.19 15.82
C GLY A 37 -9.11 21.86 14.39
N PRO A 38 -9.96 22.10 13.36
CA PRO A 38 -9.66 21.76 11.96
C PRO A 38 -8.33 22.33 11.43
N GLN A 39 -7.89 23.47 11.96
CA GLN A 39 -6.67 24.16 11.52
C GLN A 39 -5.36 23.44 11.91
N ASP A 40 -5.35 22.67 13.01
CA ASP A 40 -4.18 21.88 13.43
C ASP A 40 -4.00 20.61 12.58
N LEU A 41 -5.09 20.03 12.09
CA LEU A 41 -5.06 18.92 11.14
C LEU A 41 -4.47 19.38 9.79
N VAL A 42 -4.92 20.52 9.27
CA VAL A 42 -4.41 21.10 8.01
C VAL A 42 -2.92 21.42 8.09
N LYS A 43 -2.43 21.96 9.22
CA LYS A 43 -0.99 22.23 9.41
C LYS A 43 -0.14 20.97 9.52
N LYS A 44 -0.63 19.94 10.22
CA LYS A 44 0.04 18.63 10.31
C LYS A 44 0.09 17.94 8.95
N GLU A 45 -0.99 18.02 8.19
CA GLU A 45 -1.10 17.49 6.84
C GLU A 45 -0.14 18.22 5.89
N ALA A 46 -0.04 19.55 5.96
CA ALA A 46 0.91 20.33 5.16
C ALA A 46 2.39 20.01 5.50
N MET A 47 2.74 19.87 6.78
CA MET A 47 4.09 19.46 7.19
C MET A 47 4.44 18.05 6.73
N TRP A 48 3.50 17.12 6.88
CA TRP A 48 3.67 15.74 6.44
C TRP A 48 3.78 15.66 4.90
N ARG A 49 3.00 16.45 4.15
CA ARG A 49 3.14 16.60 2.68
C ARG A 49 4.53 17.06 2.29
N SER A 50 5.05 18.11 2.92
CA SER A 50 6.41 18.60 2.68
C SER A 50 7.47 17.55 3.02
N PHE A 51 7.23 16.73 4.05
CA PHE A 51 8.11 15.62 4.40
C PHE A 51 8.12 14.52 3.33
N VAL A 52 6.95 14.07 2.86
CA VAL A 52 6.83 13.03 1.81
C VAL A 52 7.48 13.51 0.51
N LEU A 53 7.19 14.75 0.07
CA LEU A 53 7.82 15.35 -1.12
C LEU A 53 9.35 15.36 -1.02
N ARG A 54 9.89 15.72 0.15
CA ARG A 54 11.34 15.78 0.40
C ARG A 54 12.01 14.40 0.44
N MET A 55 11.28 13.36 0.85
CA MET A 55 11.80 11.98 0.86
C MET A 55 11.75 11.37 -0.54
N SER A 56 10.65 11.60 -1.29
CA SER A 56 10.50 11.15 -2.67
C SER A 56 11.59 11.73 -3.60
N SER A 57 11.91 13.02 -3.47
CA SER A 57 12.96 13.67 -4.29
C SER A 57 14.39 13.20 -4.01
N LYS A 58 14.64 12.55 -2.86
CA LYS A 58 15.94 11.93 -2.56
C LYS A 58 16.08 10.54 -3.15
N GLN A 59 14.98 9.84 -3.40
CA GLN A 59 14.96 8.46 -3.89
C GLN A 59 15.15 8.36 -5.42
N THR A 60 14.87 9.43 -6.16
CA THR A 60 14.99 9.48 -7.64
C THR A 60 16.43 9.54 -8.18
N ASN A 61 17.43 9.76 -7.32
CA ASN A 61 18.83 9.97 -7.74
C ASN A 61 19.82 8.88 -7.27
N LEU A 62 19.35 7.75 -6.71
CA LEU A 62 20.20 6.64 -6.29
C LEU A 62 19.91 5.41 -7.17
N PRO A 63 20.95 4.70 -7.68
CA PRO A 63 20.74 3.42 -8.36
C PRO A 63 20.06 2.44 -7.38
N PRO A 64 19.19 1.53 -7.87
CA PRO A 64 18.53 0.54 -7.03
C PRO A 64 19.60 -0.44 -6.54
N THR A 65 20.19 -0.10 -5.41
CA THR A 65 20.95 -1.01 -4.58
C THR A 65 19.91 -1.69 -3.72
N ARG A 66 19.83 -3.03 -3.76
CA ARG A 66 19.00 -3.83 -2.83
C ARG A 66 19.35 -3.40 -1.39
N HIS A 67 18.65 -2.39 -0.88
CA HIS A 67 18.65 -2.07 0.53
C HIS A 67 17.65 -3.03 1.13
N SER A 68 18.07 -4.29 1.28
CA SER A 68 17.36 -5.26 2.09
C SER A 68 17.21 -4.62 3.47
N MET A 69 15.99 -4.21 3.80
CA MET A 69 15.67 -3.90 5.17
C MET A 69 15.77 -5.19 5.95
N THR A 70 16.84 -5.31 6.74
CA THR A 70 16.96 -6.32 7.78
C THR A 70 16.10 -5.87 8.97
N THR A 71 14.78 -5.86 8.80
CA THR A 71 13.92 -5.88 9.99
C THR A 71 14.18 -7.21 10.68
N LYS A 72 14.90 -7.20 11.80
CA LYS A 72 15.17 -8.42 12.58
C LYS A 72 13.90 -9.20 12.91
N ASN A 73 12.78 -8.48 13.03
CA ASN A 73 11.46 -9.05 13.26
C ASN A 73 10.65 -9.11 11.96
N PRO A 74 9.89 -10.20 11.76
CA PRO A 74 8.95 -10.29 10.64
C PRO A 74 7.88 -9.20 10.74
N ILE A 75 7.49 -8.64 9.59
CA ILE A 75 6.39 -7.71 9.45
C ILE A 75 5.12 -8.52 9.13
N THR A 76 4.03 -8.24 9.84
CA THR A 76 2.74 -8.85 9.51
C THR A 76 2.11 -8.13 8.33
N LEU A 77 1.68 -8.89 7.34
CA LEU A 77 0.99 -8.41 6.14
C LEU A 77 -0.43 -8.94 6.13
N ILE A 78 -1.39 -8.10 5.75
CA ILE A 78 -2.80 -8.46 5.59
C ILE A 78 -3.22 -8.09 4.17
N GLY A 79 -3.63 -9.08 3.39
CA GLY A 79 -4.11 -8.90 2.02
C GLY A 79 -5.62 -9.04 1.96
N ILE A 80 -6.29 -8.14 1.25
CA ILE A 80 -7.74 -8.11 1.17
C ILE A 80 -8.15 -7.90 -0.29
N ASP A 81 -8.85 -8.88 -0.86
CA ASP A 81 -9.62 -8.73 -2.10
C ASP A 81 -10.97 -8.11 -1.73
N CYS A 82 -11.13 -6.81 -1.96
CA CYS A 82 -12.28 -6.08 -1.45
C CYS A 82 -13.54 -6.35 -2.27
N ALA A 83 -14.65 -6.53 -1.56
CA ALA A 83 -15.96 -6.65 -2.17
C ALA A 83 -17.02 -5.93 -1.32
N THR A 84 -18.18 -5.71 -1.93
CA THR A 84 -19.34 -5.10 -1.24
C THR A 84 -19.94 -6.00 -0.15
N GLN A 85 -19.68 -7.31 -0.20
CA GLN A 85 -20.26 -8.29 0.70
C GLN A 85 -19.15 -9.17 1.29
N PRO A 86 -19.14 -9.44 2.60
CA PRO A 86 -18.10 -10.25 3.24
C PRO A 86 -17.90 -11.63 2.61
N GLN A 87 -18.98 -12.30 2.17
CA GLN A 87 -18.90 -13.60 1.48
C GLN A 87 -18.28 -13.58 0.08
N LYS A 88 -17.83 -12.41 -0.38
CA LYS A 88 -17.06 -12.22 -1.62
C LYS A 88 -15.74 -11.50 -1.36
N THR A 89 -15.39 -11.28 -0.09
CA THR A 89 -14.14 -10.63 0.30
C THR A 89 -13.10 -11.72 0.55
N GLY A 90 -12.00 -11.67 -0.16
CA GLY A 90 -10.84 -12.51 0.12
C GLY A 90 -10.04 -11.93 1.27
N LEU A 91 -9.55 -12.78 2.17
CA LEU A 91 -8.70 -12.39 3.28
C LEU A 91 -7.47 -13.28 3.28
N ALA A 92 -6.29 -12.68 3.43
CA ALA A 92 -5.04 -13.40 3.58
C ALA A 92 -4.17 -12.75 4.67
N LEU A 93 -3.49 -13.60 5.44
CA LEU A 93 -2.51 -13.21 6.45
C LEU A 93 -1.17 -13.80 6.07
N GLY A 94 -0.12 -12.97 6.15
CA GLY A 94 1.25 -13.42 5.91
C GLY A 94 2.26 -12.76 6.83
N GLN A 95 3.46 -13.32 6.84
CA GLN A 95 4.62 -12.75 7.51
C GLN A 95 5.70 -12.49 6.45
N TYR A 96 6.28 -11.30 6.50
CA TYR A 96 7.33 -10.89 5.59
C TYR A 96 8.62 -10.63 6.37
N LYS A 97 9.71 -11.29 5.97
CA LYS A 97 11.01 -11.17 6.62
C LYS A 97 12.11 -11.34 5.58
N GLU A 98 13.04 -10.37 5.53
CA GLU A 98 14.27 -10.48 4.74
C GLU A 98 14.04 -10.83 3.24
N GLY A 99 12.94 -10.35 2.65
CA GLY A 99 12.59 -10.63 1.24
C GLY A 99 11.72 -11.88 1.05
N GLU A 100 11.42 -12.62 2.11
CA GLU A 100 10.61 -13.83 2.06
C GLU A 100 9.20 -13.56 2.62
N LEU A 101 8.18 -13.90 1.84
CA LEU A 101 6.78 -13.85 2.25
C LEU A 101 6.27 -15.27 2.50
N THR A 102 5.79 -15.53 3.72
CA THR A 102 5.07 -16.76 4.09
C THR A 102 3.61 -16.48 4.36
N VAL A 103 2.71 -17.15 3.62
CA VAL A 103 1.27 -17.08 3.86
C VAL A 103 0.90 -18.02 5.00
N SER A 104 0.11 -17.55 5.96
CA SER A 104 -0.33 -18.35 7.11
C SER A 104 -1.83 -18.61 7.12
N GLN A 105 -2.64 -17.72 6.54
CA GLN A 105 -4.08 -17.92 6.37
C GLN A 105 -4.53 -17.34 5.04
N ALA A 106 -5.47 -18.00 4.37
CA ALA A 106 -6.17 -17.46 3.21
C ALA A 106 -7.57 -18.08 3.09
N TYR A 107 -8.61 -17.25 3.07
CA TYR A 107 -10.00 -17.73 2.95
C TYR A 107 -10.96 -16.60 2.54
N THR A 108 -12.19 -16.96 2.18
CA THR A 108 -13.26 -16.00 1.88
C THR A 108 -14.06 -15.69 3.14
N GLY A 109 -14.42 -14.43 3.34
CA GLY A 109 -15.33 -14.04 4.41
C GLY A 109 -16.66 -14.79 4.37
N LYS A 110 -17.46 -14.65 5.42
CA LYS A 110 -18.76 -15.34 5.54
C LYS A 110 -19.89 -14.32 5.61
N LYS A 111 -21.10 -14.73 5.22
CA LYS A 111 -22.29 -13.87 5.36
C LYS A 111 -22.45 -13.41 6.82
N GLY A 112 -22.63 -12.11 7.04
CA GLY A 112 -22.75 -11.52 8.37
C GLY A 112 -21.44 -11.44 9.16
N MET A 113 -20.29 -11.72 8.55
CA MET A 113 -19.00 -11.55 9.18
C MET A 113 -18.66 -10.07 9.34
N GLU A 114 -18.36 -9.67 10.57
CA GLU A 114 -17.78 -8.37 10.92
C GLU A 114 -16.29 -8.36 10.55
N LEU A 115 -15.97 -8.01 9.30
CA LEU A 115 -14.60 -8.10 8.75
C LEU A 115 -13.58 -7.34 9.60
N ALA A 116 -13.88 -6.12 10.04
CA ALA A 116 -12.98 -5.30 10.87
C ALA A 116 -12.63 -5.99 12.20
N LYS A 117 -13.64 -6.54 12.91
CA LYS A 117 -13.43 -7.30 14.16
C LYS A 117 -12.69 -8.62 13.95
N HIS A 118 -12.80 -9.21 12.76
CA HIS A 118 -12.03 -10.40 12.43
C HIS A 118 -10.56 -10.03 12.21
N VAL A 119 -10.31 -9.07 11.32
CA VAL A 119 -8.96 -8.65 10.91
C VAL A 119 -8.21 -7.99 12.07
N SER A 120 -8.90 -7.32 13.00
CA SER A 120 -8.25 -6.73 14.19
C SER A 120 -7.49 -7.75 15.03
N LYS A 121 -7.88 -9.03 14.99
CA LYS A 121 -7.20 -10.13 15.71
C LYS A 121 -5.85 -10.51 15.09
N TRP A 122 -5.59 -10.06 13.86
CA TRP A 122 -4.31 -10.26 13.18
C TRP A 122 -3.33 -9.11 13.41
N ILE A 123 -3.75 -8.05 14.09
CA ILE A 123 -2.91 -6.89 14.39
C ILE A 123 -2.30 -7.08 15.78
N PRO A 124 -0.98 -7.32 15.89
CA PRO A 124 -0.31 -7.40 17.18
C PRO A 124 -0.16 -6.00 17.81
N ASP A 125 -0.16 -5.95 19.14
CA ASP A 125 -0.08 -4.68 19.89
C ASP A 125 1.29 -3.96 19.76
N ASN A 126 2.34 -4.69 19.41
CA ASN A 126 3.74 -4.24 19.54
C ASN A 126 4.53 -4.22 18.22
N ALA A 127 3.88 -4.39 17.08
CA ALA A 127 4.53 -4.36 15.78
C ALA A 127 3.63 -3.73 14.71
N PRO A 128 4.20 -2.97 13.76
CA PRO A 128 3.40 -2.39 12.68
C PRO A 128 2.94 -3.48 11.70
N VAL A 129 1.76 -3.26 11.13
CA VAL A 129 1.13 -4.12 10.12
C VAL A 129 0.92 -3.35 8.82
N LEU A 130 1.16 -4.00 7.68
CA LEU A 130 0.81 -3.43 6.38
C LEU A 130 -0.43 -4.11 5.83
N ILE A 131 -1.49 -3.34 5.55
CA ILE A 131 -2.77 -3.82 5.04
C ILE A 131 -2.90 -3.43 3.57
N ALA A 132 -2.88 -4.41 2.67
CA ALA A 132 -3.05 -4.21 1.23
C ALA A 132 -4.47 -4.52 0.77
N LEU A 133 -5.12 -3.53 0.16
CA LEU A 133 -6.52 -3.57 -0.25
C LEU A 133 -6.65 -3.49 -1.77
N ASP A 134 -7.35 -4.46 -2.40
CA ASP A 134 -7.80 -4.36 -3.79
C ASP A 134 -9.06 -3.50 -3.89
N ALA A 135 -8.90 -2.20 -3.60
CA ALA A 135 -9.95 -1.21 -3.78
C ALA A 135 -9.36 0.19 -3.94
N PRO A 136 -10.01 1.07 -4.70
CA PRO A 136 -9.71 2.49 -4.61
C PRO A 136 -10.15 3.02 -3.25
N LEU A 137 -9.31 3.85 -2.62
CA LEU A 137 -9.56 4.48 -1.32
C LEU A 137 -9.74 6.00 -1.44
N GLY A 138 -9.77 6.52 -2.68
CA GLY A 138 -10.09 7.91 -2.98
C GLY A 138 -10.80 8.03 -4.32
N TRP A 139 -11.31 9.23 -4.61
CA TRP A 139 -12.01 9.56 -5.86
C TRP A 139 -11.19 10.55 -6.69
N PRO A 140 -11.39 10.61 -8.01
CA PRO A 140 -10.76 11.62 -8.84
C PRO A 140 -11.07 13.03 -8.34
N VAL A 141 -10.04 13.87 -8.17
CA VAL A 141 -10.19 15.26 -7.70
C VAL A 141 -11.15 16.08 -8.60
N PRO A 142 -11.12 15.93 -9.94
CA PRO A 142 -12.08 16.62 -10.80
C PRO A 142 -13.54 16.27 -10.46
N LEU A 143 -13.82 15.00 -10.13
CA LEU A 143 -15.16 14.54 -9.78
C LEU A 143 -15.68 15.18 -8.50
N THR A 144 -14.87 15.13 -7.44
CA THR A 144 -15.27 15.68 -6.14
C THR A 144 -15.52 17.19 -6.23
N THR A 145 -14.70 17.88 -7.02
CA THR A 145 -14.82 19.32 -7.28
C THR A 145 -16.14 19.67 -7.99
N VAL A 146 -16.50 18.95 -9.06
CA VAL A 146 -17.73 19.25 -9.81
C VAL A 146 -18.99 18.83 -9.07
N LEU A 147 -18.96 17.71 -8.34
CA LEU A 147 -20.14 17.18 -7.65
C LEU A 147 -20.56 18.03 -6.45
N GLN A 148 -19.64 18.74 -5.80
CA GLN A 148 -19.95 19.60 -4.66
C GLN A 148 -21.03 20.64 -4.96
N HIS A 149 -21.12 21.10 -6.20
CA HIS A 149 -22.04 22.16 -6.63
C HIS A 149 -23.08 21.68 -7.65
N HIS A 150 -23.09 20.39 -7.97
CA HIS A 150 -23.95 19.83 -9.02
C HIS A 150 -25.41 19.72 -8.55
N GLN A 151 -26.33 19.93 -9.49
CA GLN A 151 -27.75 19.69 -9.30
C GLN A 151 -28.29 18.86 -10.47
N ALA A 152 -29.28 18.02 -10.18
CA ALA A 152 -29.90 17.14 -11.17
C ALA A 152 -30.38 17.94 -12.40
N GLY A 153 -29.97 17.48 -13.59
CA GLY A 153 -30.30 18.13 -14.87
C GLY A 153 -29.29 19.17 -15.36
N LEU A 154 -28.34 19.62 -14.52
CA LEU A 154 -27.26 20.50 -14.94
C LEU A 154 -26.09 19.73 -15.54
N ALA A 155 -25.31 20.39 -16.41
CA ALA A 155 -24.10 19.81 -16.98
C ALA A 155 -23.05 19.52 -15.88
N LEU A 156 -22.29 18.44 -16.07
CA LEU A 156 -21.12 18.13 -15.25
C LEU A 156 -19.87 18.72 -15.89
N GLY A 157 -19.22 19.64 -15.19
CA GLY A 157 -18.04 20.35 -15.67
C GLY A 157 -18.32 21.26 -16.88
N GLU A 158 -17.26 21.68 -17.55
CA GLU A 158 -17.37 22.41 -18.81
C GLU A 158 -17.93 21.50 -19.92
N ARG A 159 -18.59 22.09 -20.91
CA ARG A 159 -19.25 21.40 -22.03
C ARG A 159 -18.34 20.44 -22.82
N HIS A 160 -17.02 20.59 -22.68
CA HIS A 160 -15.99 19.80 -23.35
C HIS A 160 -15.07 19.02 -22.39
N SER A 161 -15.43 18.91 -21.11
CA SER A 161 -14.66 18.08 -20.17
C SER A 161 -14.63 16.63 -20.66
N LYS A 162 -13.44 16.01 -20.61
CA LYS A 162 -13.28 14.60 -20.97
C LYS A 162 -13.81 13.76 -19.81
N GLY A 163 -14.83 12.94 -20.05
CA GLY A 163 -15.43 12.08 -19.03
C GLY A 163 -14.42 11.21 -18.28
N ASP A 164 -13.33 10.80 -18.95
CA ASP A 164 -12.23 10.05 -18.35
C ASP A 164 -11.58 10.77 -17.16
N GLU A 165 -11.49 12.11 -17.16
CA GLU A 165 -10.90 12.86 -16.04
C GLU A 165 -11.79 12.86 -14.79
N LEU A 166 -13.09 12.65 -14.96
CA LEU A 166 -14.05 12.57 -13.86
C LEU A 166 -14.10 11.17 -13.23
N PHE A 167 -13.70 10.12 -13.94
CA PHE A 167 -13.86 8.75 -13.44
C PHE A 167 -12.55 7.97 -13.32
N GLN A 168 -11.44 8.46 -13.90
CA GLN A 168 -10.12 7.85 -13.76
C GLN A 168 -9.22 8.70 -12.88
N ARG A 169 -8.59 8.05 -11.90
CA ARG A 169 -7.56 8.67 -11.08
C ARG A 169 -6.23 8.73 -11.83
N THR A 170 -5.32 9.52 -11.31
CA THR A 170 -3.95 9.63 -11.81
C THR A 170 -3.24 8.28 -11.77
N THR A 171 -3.37 7.54 -10.68
CA THR A 171 -2.79 6.20 -10.55
C THR A 171 -3.38 5.21 -11.56
N ASP A 172 -4.68 5.29 -11.86
CA ASP A 172 -5.34 4.36 -12.79
C ASP A 172 -4.76 4.49 -14.21
N ARG A 173 -4.48 5.73 -14.64
CA ARG A 173 -3.82 6.02 -15.92
C ARG A 173 -2.38 5.50 -15.96
N VAL A 174 -1.62 5.70 -14.88
CA VAL A 174 -0.24 5.21 -14.76
C VAL A 174 -0.20 3.68 -14.84
N ILE A 175 -1.07 3.01 -14.08
CA ILE A 175 -1.17 1.55 -14.09
C ILE A 175 -1.62 1.04 -15.46
N TRP A 176 -2.56 1.69 -16.13
CA TRP A 176 -2.95 1.32 -17.50
C TRP A 176 -1.79 1.50 -18.49
N GLN A 177 -1.08 2.62 -18.44
CA GLN A 177 0.09 2.85 -19.29
C GLN A 177 1.16 1.79 -19.08
N TYR A 178 1.36 1.40 -17.83
CA TYR A 178 2.33 0.41 -17.41
C TYR A 178 1.94 -1.02 -17.81
N THR A 179 0.76 -1.48 -17.39
CA THR A 179 0.34 -2.89 -17.52
C THR A 179 -0.48 -3.20 -18.77
N LYS A 180 -0.97 -2.17 -19.47
CA LYS A 180 -2.02 -2.25 -20.49
C LYS A 180 -3.34 -2.88 -20.01
N LYS A 181 -3.49 -3.08 -18.70
CA LYS A 181 -4.73 -3.51 -18.04
C LYS A 181 -5.33 -2.31 -17.31
N ARG A 182 -6.46 -1.80 -17.81
CA ARG A 182 -7.15 -0.66 -17.21
C ARG A 182 -7.76 -1.06 -15.85
N PRO A 183 -7.40 -0.39 -14.73
CA PRO A 183 -8.19 -0.43 -13.51
C PRO A 183 -9.59 0.12 -13.79
N LEU A 184 -10.59 -0.34 -13.05
CA LEU A 184 -11.96 0.09 -13.29
C LEU A 184 -12.17 1.53 -12.81
N ASP A 185 -12.98 2.28 -13.55
CA ASP A 185 -13.28 3.67 -13.28
C ASP A 185 -13.94 3.87 -11.89
N VAL A 186 -13.39 4.80 -11.12
CA VAL A 186 -13.86 5.12 -9.77
C VAL A 186 -15.00 6.13 -9.85
N GLY A 187 -16.10 5.87 -9.15
CA GLY A 187 -17.31 6.69 -9.20
C GLY A 187 -18.38 6.19 -10.19
N ALA A 188 -18.13 5.07 -10.89
CA ALA A 188 -19.11 4.41 -11.75
C ALA A 188 -19.43 2.97 -11.27
N ASP A 189 -20.69 2.55 -11.45
CA ASP A 189 -21.23 1.20 -11.24
C ASP A 189 -20.80 0.50 -9.93
N ARG A 190 -20.19 -0.69 -10.00
CA ARG A 190 -19.91 -1.56 -8.86
C ARG A 190 -18.68 -1.13 -8.05
N ILE A 191 -17.75 -0.44 -8.68
CA ILE A 191 -16.46 -0.11 -8.06
C ILE A 191 -16.60 0.98 -7.01
N ALA A 192 -17.50 1.95 -7.25
CA ALA A 192 -17.84 2.92 -6.21
C ALA A 192 -18.40 2.27 -4.93
N ARG A 193 -19.17 1.16 -5.06
CA ARG A 193 -19.68 0.43 -3.90
C ARG A 193 -18.58 -0.35 -3.19
N THR A 194 -17.68 -0.99 -3.94
CA THR A 194 -16.52 -1.68 -3.34
C THR A 194 -15.60 -0.69 -2.62
N ALA A 195 -15.34 0.49 -3.21
CA ALA A 195 -14.56 1.58 -2.60
C ALA A 195 -15.17 2.00 -1.26
N HIS A 196 -16.47 2.27 -1.25
CA HIS A 196 -17.21 2.61 -0.04
C HIS A 196 -17.11 1.51 1.03
N SER A 197 -17.27 0.23 0.65
CA SER A 197 -17.13 -0.90 1.58
C SER A 197 -15.70 -1.04 2.13
N ALA A 198 -14.66 -0.80 1.33
CA ALA A 198 -13.28 -0.85 1.77
C ALA A 198 -12.94 0.27 2.77
N LEU A 199 -13.46 1.49 2.52
CA LEU A 199 -13.31 2.62 3.44
C LEU A 199 -14.08 2.40 4.75
N ALA A 200 -15.31 1.87 4.68
CA ALA A 200 -16.08 1.50 5.87
C ALA A 200 -15.37 0.39 6.68
N PHE A 201 -14.74 -0.58 6.00
CA PHE A 201 -13.91 -1.58 6.65
C PHE A 201 -12.71 -0.95 7.38
N LEU A 202 -11.97 -0.05 6.74
CA LEU A 202 -10.85 0.65 7.37
C LEU A 202 -11.31 1.49 8.56
N ASP A 203 -12.42 2.21 8.44
CA ASP A 203 -13.01 2.99 9.54
C ASP A 203 -13.40 2.11 10.73
N GLY A 204 -14.11 1.01 10.47
CA GLY A 204 -14.43 0.03 11.52
C GLY A 204 -13.19 -0.62 12.14
N LEU A 205 -12.12 -0.81 11.37
CA LEU A 205 -10.86 -1.34 11.89
C LEU A 205 -10.18 -0.33 12.82
N ARG A 206 -10.19 0.96 12.47
CA ARG A 206 -9.72 2.04 13.36
C ARG A 206 -10.55 2.10 14.64
N GLU A 207 -11.87 1.96 14.54
CA GLU A 207 -12.76 1.94 15.70
C GLU A 207 -12.45 0.75 16.63
N VAL A 208 -12.27 -0.46 16.09
CA VAL A 208 -12.02 -1.64 16.92
C VAL A 208 -10.61 -1.64 17.52
N THR A 209 -9.61 -1.17 16.78
CA THR A 209 -8.19 -1.22 17.21
C THR A 209 -7.72 0.03 17.92
N GLN A 210 -8.45 1.15 17.81
CA GLN A 210 -8.03 2.48 18.26
C GLN A 210 -6.74 2.99 17.58
N LEU A 211 -6.36 2.41 16.43
CA LEU A 211 -5.22 2.84 15.62
C LEU A 211 -5.66 3.88 14.56
N THR A 212 -4.72 4.72 14.13
CA THR A 212 -4.95 5.72 13.07
C THR A 212 -5.02 5.11 11.67
N ILE A 213 -4.22 4.06 11.39
CA ILE A 213 -4.13 3.36 10.10
C ILE A 213 -4.09 4.33 8.90
N PRO A 214 -3.03 5.17 8.78
CA PRO A 214 -2.87 6.05 7.62
C PRO A 214 -2.53 5.24 6.36
N LEU A 215 -2.56 5.90 5.20
CA LEU A 215 -1.97 5.31 4.00
C LEU A 215 -0.44 5.35 4.08
N ALA A 216 0.24 4.27 3.70
CA ALA A 216 1.70 4.27 3.59
C ALA A 216 2.14 4.87 2.24
N TRP A 217 3.10 5.79 2.29
CA TRP A 217 3.57 6.54 1.12
C TRP A 217 5.06 6.39 0.81
N ILE A 218 5.82 5.80 1.73
CA ILE A 218 7.26 5.63 1.60
C ILE A 218 7.52 4.12 1.46
N PRO A 219 7.79 3.62 0.23
CA PRO A 219 8.18 2.23 0.02
C PRO A 219 9.44 1.89 0.81
N GLY A 220 9.51 0.65 1.28
CA GLY A 220 10.62 0.19 2.09
C GLY A 220 10.75 0.88 3.43
N THR A 221 9.65 1.36 4.03
CA THR A 221 9.64 1.74 5.46
C THR A 221 8.23 1.53 6.02
N LEU A 222 8.16 0.92 7.20
CA LEU A 222 6.91 0.78 7.94
C LEU A 222 7.15 1.07 9.44
N SER A 223 6.71 2.24 9.89
CA SER A 223 6.87 2.69 11.28
C SER A 223 5.60 2.54 12.13
N GLU A 224 4.45 2.42 11.47
CA GLU A 224 3.14 2.28 12.10
C GLU A 224 2.26 1.34 11.26
N THR A 225 1.18 0.84 11.86
CA THR A 225 0.18 0.08 11.10
C THR A 225 -0.46 0.97 10.07
N SER A 226 -0.37 0.60 8.80
CA SER A 226 -0.78 1.43 7.67
C SER A 226 -1.48 0.60 6.59
N ALA A 227 -2.24 1.26 5.74
CA ALA A 227 -2.89 0.66 4.59
C ALA A 227 -2.27 1.12 3.26
N ILE A 228 -2.39 0.30 2.22
CA ILE A 228 -2.02 0.64 0.84
C ILE A 228 -3.09 0.12 -0.13
N GLU A 229 -3.26 0.82 -1.24
CA GLU A 229 -4.02 0.29 -2.37
C GLU A 229 -3.12 -0.58 -3.24
N VAL A 230 -3.66 -1.70 -3.70
CA VAL A 230 -2.99 -2.61 -4.62
C VAL A 230 -3.96 -3.02 -5.72
N TYR A 231 -3.43 -3.60 -6.80
CA TYR A 231 -4.25 -4.13 -7.88
C TYR A 231 -3.68 -5.49 -8.32
N PRO A 232 -4.29 -6.62 -7.92
CA PRO A 232 -3.78 -7.96 -8.17
C PRO A 232 -3.42 -8.22 -9.65
N ALA A 233 -4.19 -7.67 -10.58
CA ALA A 233 -3.88 -7.79 -12.00
C ALA A 233 -2.54 -7.14 -12.38
N ALA A 234 -2.22 -5.98 -11.81
CA ALA A 234 -0.92 -5.33 -12.02
C ALA A 234 0.22 -6.14 -11.38
N THR A 235 -0.01 -6.69 -10.18
CA THR A 235 0.94 -7.57 -9.50
C THR A 235 1.28 -8.80 -10.33
N LEU A 236 0.28 -9.45 -10.93
CA LEU A 236 0.48 -10.60 -11.82
C LEU A 236 1.21 -10.23 -13.11
N ILE A 237 0.80 -9.14 -13.77
CA ILE A 237 1.41 -8.71 -15.04
C ILE A 237 2.89 -8.33 -14.83
N SER A 238 3.22 -7.65 -13.73
CA SER A 238 4.60 -7.30 -13.39
C SER A 238 5.51 -8.53 -13.21
N ARG A 239 4.95 -9.72 -12.99
CA ARG A 239 5.67 -11.00 -12.86
C ARG A 239 5.62 -11.87 -14.12
N GLY A 240 5.02 -11.36 -15.20
CA GLY A 240 4.86 -12.12 -16.44
C GLY A 240 3.71 -13.14 -16.39
N HIS A 241 2.83 -13.08 -15.38
CA HIS A 241 1.66 -13.94 -15.30
C HIS A 241 0.45 -13.32 -15.99
N SER A 242 -0.46 -14.18 -16.43
CA SER A 242 -1.74 -13.74 -16.99
C SER A 242 -2.69 -13.30 -15.88
N ALA A 243 -3.18 -12.06 -15.97
CA ALA A 243 -4.21 -11.52 -15.09
C ALA A 243 -5.65 -11.86 -15.54
N SER A 244 -5.83 -12.88 -16.39
CA SER A 244 -7.14 -13.26 -16.94
C SER A 244 -7.40 -14.76 -16.84
N GLY A 245 -8.69 -15.13 -16.86
CA GLY A 245 -9.15 -16.52 -16.89
C GLY A 245 -9.29 -17.18 -15.52
N TYR A 246 -8.41 -16.91 -14.54
CA TYR A 246 -8.44 -17.62 -13.25
C TYR A 246 -9.64 -17.27 -12.35
N LYS A 247 -10.33 -16.16 -12.62
CA LYS A 247 -11.55 -15.73 -11.91
C LYS A 247 -12.84 -16.39 -12.40
N ALA A 248 -12.79 -17.23 -13.44
CA ALA A 248 -13.97 -17.96 -13.90
C ALA A 248 -14.34 -19.09 -12.92
N LYS A 249 -15.62 -19.43 -12.83
CA LYS A 249 -16.13 -20.45 -11.89
C LYS A 249 -15.44 -21.81 -12.08
N ASP A 250 -15.15 -22.16 -13.33
CA ASP A 250 -14.54 -23.42 -13.79
C ASP A 250 -13.02 -23.34 -13.99
N ALA A 251 -12.36 -22.27 -13.53
CA ALA A 251 -10.93 -22.07 -13.72
C ALA A 251 -10.02 -22.76 -12.67
N THR A 252 -10.46 -23.88 -12.10
CA THR A 252 -9.72 -24.68 -11.11
C THR A 252 -8.29 -24.98 -11.57
N GLN A 253 -8.12 -25.52 -12.78
CA GLN A 253 -6.79 -25.84 -13.33
C GLN A 253 -5.91 -24.59 -13.44
N ARG A 254 -6.47 -23.47 -13.90
CA ARG A 254 -5.73 -22.22 -14.06
C ARG A 254 -5.32 -21.62 -12.71
N ARG A 255 -6.14 -21.79 -11.67
CA ARG A 255 -5.78 -21.40 -10.29
C ARG A 255 -4.67 -22.29 -9.74
N GLN A 256 -4.70 -23.60 -9.99
CA GLN A 256 -3.60 -24.51 -9.61
C GLN A 256 -2.28 -24.13 -10.27
N GLU A 257 -2.29 -23.90 -11.58
CA GLU A 257 -1.10 -23.44 -12.34
C GLU A 257 -0.56 -22.12 -11.79
N LEU A 258 -1.46 -21.17 -11.47
CA LEU A 258 -1.07 -19.89 -10.89
C LEU A 258 -0.49 -20.05 -9.48
N ILE A 259 -1.08 -20.86 -8.61
CA ILE A 259 -0.55 -21.14 -7.27
C ILE A 259 0.84 -21.77 -7.36
N GLN A 260 1.03 -22.73 -8.27
CA GLN A 260 2.33 -23.35 -8.49
C GLN A 260 3.38 -22.32 -8.92
N ALA A 261 3.02 -21.40 -9.83
CA ALA A 261 3.90 -20.33 -10.27
C ALA A 261 4.24 -19.36 -9.12
N LEU A 262 3.24 -18.90 -8.35
CA LEU A 262 3.45 -18.01 -7.21
C LEU A 262 4.26 -18.67 -6.09
N SER A 263 4.14 -19.99 -5.92
CA SER A 263 4.90 -20.76 -4.92
C SER A 263 6.42 -20.78 -5.19
N THR A 264 6.87 -20.27 -6.33
CA THR A 264 8.30 -20.06 -6.62
C THR A 264 8.85 -18.76 -6.04
N GLU A 265 7.98 -17.81 -5.69
CA GLU A 265 8.35 -16.50 -5.11
C GLU A 265 7.97 -16.40 -3.63
N ILE A 266 6.91 -17.08 -3.20
CA ILE A 266 6.39 -17.01 -1.83
C ILE A 266 6.08 -18.40 -1.28
N LEU A 267 6.14 -18.54 0.05
CA LEU A 267 5.77 -19.79 0.71
C LEU A 267 4.25 -19.84 0.92
N ILE A 268 3.58 -20.71 0.17
CA ILE A 268 2.15 -21.02 0.33
C ILE A 268 2.03 -22.45 0.85
N PRO A 269 1.70 -22.64 2.14
CA PRO A 269 1.50 -23.97 2.72
C PRO A 269 0.44 -24.78 1.94
N GLU A 270 0.69 -26.09 1.77
CA GLU A 270 -0.15 -26.98 0.96
C GLU A 270 -1.61 -27.04 1.47
N GLU A 271 -1.80 -26.91 2.78
CA GLU A 271 -3.12 -26.86 3.42
C GLU A 271 -4.00 -25.70 2.94
N LEU A 272 -3.40 -24.62 2.40
CA LEU A 272 -4.15 -23.48 1.86
C LEU A 272 -4.58 -23.71 0.41
N HIS A 273 -3.94 -24.61 -0.34
CA HIS A 273 -4.13 -24.76 -1.79
C HIS A 273 -5.59 -25.05 -2.14
N ALA A 274 -6.26 -25.90 -1.35
CA ALA A 274 -7.67 -26.23 -1.59
C ALA A 274 -8.56 -24.98 -1.61
N ALA A 275 -8.40 -24.07 -0.64
CA ALA A 275 -9.17 -22.83 -0.56
C ALA A 275 -8.83 -21.85 -1.71
N LEU A 276 -7.55 -21.77 -2.09
CA LEU A 276 -7.09 -20.90 -3.19
C LEU A 276 -7.55 -21.39 -4.57
N VAL A 277 -7.80 -22.70 -4.73
CA VAL A 277 -8.27 -23.33 -5.98
C VAL A 277 -9.78 -23.32 -6.10
N GLU A 278 -10.52 -23.32 -4.98
CA GLU A 278 -11.98 -23.35 -4.98
C GLU A 278 -12.58 -22.09 -5.62
N VAL A 279 -12.11 -20.92 -5.19
CA VAL A 279 -12.61 -19.61 -5.63
C VAL A 279 -11.46 -18.61 -5.68
N ASP A 280 -11.61 -17.55 -6.48
CA ASP A 280 -10.57 -16.55 -6.73
C ASP A 280 -10.31 -15.61 -5.55
N HIS A 281 -11.31 -15.29 -4.73
CA HIS A 281 -11.18 -14.29 -3.67
C HIS A 281 -9.96 -14.51 -2.73
N PRO A 282 -9.74 -15.70 -2.14
CA PRO A 282 -8.57 -15.95 -1.29
C PRO A 282 -7.25 -15.83 -2.06
N LEU A 283 -7.24 -16.25 -3.34
CA LEU A 283 -6.06 -16.15 -4.19
C LEU A 283 -5.71 -14.70 -4.51
N ASP A 284 -6.71 -13.86 -4.81
CA ASP A 284 -6.51 -12.42 -5.00
C ASP A 284 -6.00 -11.74 -3.72
N ALA A 285 -6.50 -12.15 -2.55
CA ALA A 285 -5.98 -11.66 -1.27
C ALA A 285 -4.51 -12.06 -1.03
N VAL A 286 -4.09 -13.27 -1.44
CA VAL A 286 -2.68 -13.66 -1.43
C VAL A 286 -1.85 -12.82 -2.41
N ILE A 287 -2.38 -12.51 -3.58
CA ILE A 287 -1.71 -11.61 -4.53
C ILE A 287 -1.61 -10.18 -3.95
N CYS A 288 -2.57 -9.73 -3.13
CA CYS A 288 -2.45 -8.47 -2.37
C CYS A 288 -1.28 -8.52 -1.37
N LEU A 289 -1.03 -9.64 -0.69
CA LEU A 289 0.15 -9.80 0.18
C LEU A 289 1.45 -9.66 -0.62
N LEU A 290 1.49 -10.21 -1.83
CA LEU A 290 2.64 -10.12 -2.71
C LEU A 290 2.93 -8.67 -3.15
N ALA A 291 1.88 -7.88 -3.40
CA ALA A 291 2.03 -6.44 -3.66
C ALA A 291 2.50 -5.67 -2.42
N ALA A 292 2.07 -6.07 -1.21
CA ALA A 292 2.59 -5.49 0.03
C ALA A 292 4.08 -5.81 0.24
N ALA A 293 4.51 -7.02 -0.09
CA ALA A 293 5.93 -7.37 -0.11
C ALA A 293 6.72 -6.50 -1.09
N ASP A 294 6.21 -6.30 -2.32
CA ASP A 294 6.84 -5.40 -3.31
C ASP A 294 7.00 -3.97 -2.78
N PHE A 295 6.00 -3.47 -2.05
CA PHE A 295 6.05 -2.15 -1.41
C PHE A 295 7.16 -2.09 -0.35
N LEU A 296 7.29 -3.13 0.48
CA LEU A 296 8.35 -3.21 1.50
C LEU A 296 9.74 -3.43 0.91
N ASP A 297 9.84 -4.05 -0.26
CA ASP A 297 11.09 -4.16 -1.01
C ASP A 297 11.51 -2.84 -1.69
N GLY A 298 10.61 -1.86 -1.76
CA GLY A 298 10.85 -0.60 -2.50
C GLY A 298 10.86 -0.78 -4.02
N GLU A 299 10.38 -1.93 -4.51
CA GLU A 299 10.38 -2.31 -5.92
C GLU A 299 9.11 -1.85 -6.64
N VAL A 300 8.41 -0.84 -6.13
CA VAL A 300 7.11 -0.36 -6.66
C VAL A 300 7.22 0.92 -7.48
N ILE A 301 6.21 1.17 -8.30
CA ILE A 301 6.04 2.41 -9.07
C ILE A 301 5.55 3.50 -8.12
N ALA A 302 6.42 4.48 -7.85
CA ALA A 302 6.07 5.65 -7.04
C ALA A 302 5.46 6.77 -7.92
N PRO A 303 4.58 7.61 -7.35
CA PRO A 303 4.13 8.83 -8.03
C PRO A 303 5.33 9.75 -8.30
N THR A 304 5.31 10.44 -9.45
CA THR A 304 6.23 11.56 -9.67
C THR A 304 5.90 12.72 -8.72
N GLU A 305 6.80 13.70 -8.60
CA GLU A 305 6.57 14.90 -7.77
C GLU A 305 5.27 15.64 -8.16
N GLU A 306 5.00 15.75 -9.47
CA GLU A 306 3.77 16.35 -10.00
C GLU A 306 2.51 15.51 -9.71
N GLN A 307 2.66 14.19 -9.66
CA GLN A 307 1.54 13.28 -9.40
C GLN A 307 1.23 13.15 -7.91
N LEU A 308 2.23 13.36 -7.04
CA LEU A 308 2.11 13.11 -5.62
C LEU A 308 1.00 13.95 -4.99
N GLU A 309 0.89 15.23 -5.34
CA GLU A 309 -0.19 16.09 -4.81
C GLU A 309 -1.57 15.49 -5.10
N ARG A 310 -1.82 15.05 -6.35
CA ARG A 310 -3.07 14.37 -6.70
C ARG A 310 -3.21 13.03 -6.01
N ALA A 311 -2.15 12.22 -5.99
CA ALA A 311 -2.15 10.90 -5.39
C ALA A 311 -2.55 10.94 -3.90
N LEU A 312 -2.11 11.95 -3.15
CA LEU A 312 -2.48 12.10 -1.74
C LEU A 312 -3.99 12.27 -1.51
N TYR A 313 -4.72 12.79 -2.51
CA TYR A 313 -6.18 12.92 -2.45
C TYR A 313 -6.91 11.76 -3.12
N GLU A 314 -6.41 11.31 -4.28
CA GLU A 314 -7.07 10.30 -5.10
C GLU A 314 -6.77 8.87 -4.62
N GLY A 315 -5.67 8.66 -3.91
CA GLY A 315 -5.06 7.36 -3.64
C GLY A 315 -4.03 6.95 -4.69
N TRP A 316 -3.27 5.88 -4.40
CA TRP A 316 -2.23 5.34 -5.28
C TRP A 316 -2.16 3.82 -5.24
N ILE A 317 -2.28 3.19 -6.40
CA ILE A 317 -2.09 1.75 -6.59
C ILE A 317 -0.60 1.45 -6.60
N TRP A 318 -0.13 0.71 -5.60
CA TRP A 318 1.24 0.23 -5.56
C TRP A 318 1.37 -1.07 -6.36
N ALA A 319 2.20 -1.03 -7.39
CA ALA A 319 2.51 -2.17 -8.24
C ALA A 319 4.02 -2.26 -8.50
N ARG A 320 4.54 -3.48 -8.60
CA ARG A 320 5.97 -3.72 -8.82
C ARG A 320 6.45 -3.14 -10.16
N ARG A 321 7.63 -2.53 -10.12
CA ARG A 321 8.44 -2.18 -11.27
C ARG A 321 9.03 -3.47 -11.86
N ASN A 322 8.70 -3.69 -13.11
CA ASN A 322 9.34 -4.63 -14.01
C ASN A 322 10.00 -3.85 -15.16
N PRO A 323 11.35 -3.85 -15.25
CA PRO A 323 12.08 -3.11 -16.28
C PRO A 323 11.90 -3.67 -17.70
N THR A 324 11.37 -4.89 -17.84
CA THR A 324 11.09 -5.51 -19.15
C THR A 324 9.74 -5.07 -19.74
N ILE A 325 8.86 -4.48 -18.92
CA ILE A 325 7.62 -3.88 -19.39
C ILE A 325 7.97 -2.50 -19.94
N HIS A 326 8.21 -2.42 -21.25
CA HIS A 326 8.57 -1.16 -21.91
C HIS A 326 7.44 -0.12 -21.77
N THR A 327 7.71 0.94 -21.02
CA THR A 327 6.97 2.21 -21.13
C THR A 327 7.37 2.86 -22.45
N LYS A 328 6.67 2.51 -23.55
CA LYS A 328 6.73 3.37 -24.74
C LYS A 328 6.07 4.69 -24.37
N SER A 329 6.91 5.71 -24.14
CA SER A 329 6.56 7.13 -24.09
C SER A 329 5.92 7.57 -25.40
#